data_AF-A0A1L8D136-F1
#
_entry.id   AF-A0A1L8D136-F1
#
_cell.length_a   1.000
_cell.length_b   1.000
_cell.length_c   1.000
_cell.angle_alpha   90.00
_cell.angle_beta   90.00
_cell.angle_gamma   90.00
#
_symmetry.space_group_name_H-M   'P 1'
#
loop_
_entity.id
_entity.type
_entity.pdbx_description
1 polymer ?
#
loop_
_entity_poly.entity_id
_entity_poly.type
_entity_poly.pdbx_seq_one_letter_code
_entity_poly.pdbx_strand_id
1 'polypeptide(L)' 'MYYQDWQQVPKTANRPSEKYLKTIVNGLKETYNLTKEEIVEYLIKKNGVKEYYNSSGLI' A
#
# COMPACT_ATOMS: atom_id res chain seq x y z
N MET A 1 -22.49 -34.80 -1.29
CA MET A 1 -21.08 -34.35 -1.37
C MET A 1 -21.10 -32.85 -1.11
N TYR A 2 -20.44 -32.39 -0.03
CA TYR A 2 -20.55 -31.02 0.45
C TYR A 2 -19.76 -30.06 -0.44
N TYR A 3 -20.42 -29.03 -0.96
CA TYR A 3 -19.77 -27.85 -1.51
C TYR A 3 -19.19 -27.05 -0.34
N GLN A 4 -17.86 -26.96 -0.27
CA GLN A 4 -17.23 -25.99 0.62
C GLN A 4 -17.42 -24.62 -0.01
N ASP A 5 -18.38 -23.87 0.54
CA ASP A 5 -18.51 -22.43 0.33
C ASP A 5 -17.14 -21.79 0.52
N TRP A 6 -16.66 -21.09 -0.50
CA TRP A 6 -15.51 -20.21 -0.39
C TRP A 6 -15.87 -19.09 0.58
N GLN A 7 -15.66 -19.34 1.87
CA GLN A 7 -15.77 -18.34 2.92
C GLN A 7 -14.90 -17.15 2.50
N GLN A 8 -15.55 -16.06 2.11
CA GLN A 8 -14.90 -14.80 1.78
C GLN A 8 -14.26 -14.29 3.07
N VAL A 9 -13.01 -14.67 3.32
CA VAL A 9 -12.23 -14.10 4.41
C VAL A 9 -12.23 -12.57 4.20
N PRO A 10 -12.67 -11.77 5.18
CA PRO A 10 -12.65 -10.33 5.04
C PRO A 10 -11.20 -9.94 4.77
N LYS A 11 -10.96 -9.36 3.59
CA LYS A 11 -9.63 -9.02 3.10
C LYS A 11 -9.15 -7.78 3.85
N THR A 12 -8.83 -7.92 5.12
CA THR A 12 -8.20 -6.87 5.91
C THR A 12 -6.81 -6.66 5.34
N ALA A 13 -6.56 -5.49 4.76
CA ALA A 13 -5.24 -5.16 4.28
C ALA A 13 -4.29 -5.09 5.47
N ASN A 14 -3.18 -5.83 5.42
CA ASN A 14 -2.18 -5.77 6.48
C ASN A 14 -1.41 -4.44 6.39
N ARG A 15 -1.04 -3.89 7.55
CA ARG A 15 -0.16 -2.72 7.61
C ARG A 15 1.15 -3.02 6.85
N PRO A 16 1.49 -2.26 5.79
CA PRO A 16 2.73 -2.47 5.06
C PRO A 16 3.93 -2.16 5.94
N SER A 17 5.01 -2.92 5.79
CA SER A 17 6.26 -2.63 6.49
C SER A 17 6.95 -1.42 5.85
N GLU A 18 7.78 -0.73 6.63
CA GLU A 18 8.56 0.40 6.13
C GLU A 18 9.50 -0.02 4.98
N LYS A 19 10.12 -1.20 5.09
CA LYS A 19 10.96 -1.76 4.02
C LYS A 19 10.17 -1.96 2.72
N TYR A 20 8.94 -2.46 2.83
CA TYR A 20 8.08 -2.64 1.67
C TYR A 20 7.70 -1.32 1.00
N LEU A 21 7.32 -0.31 1.80
CA LEU A 21 7.03 1.04 1.29
C LEU A 21 8.27 1.65 0.62
N LYS A 22 9.47 1.51 1.21
CA LYS A 22 10.73 1.97 0.62
C LYS A 22 11.03 1.32 -0.73
N THR A 23 10.79 0.01 -0.86
CA THR A 23 10.95 -0.68 -2.16
C THR A 23 10.01 -0.09 -3.22
N ILE A 24 8.74 0.19 -2.87
CA ILE A 24 7.79 0.80 -3.80
C ILE A 24 8.23 2.22 -4.18
N VAL A 25 8.63 3.03 -3.20
CA VAL A 25 9.10 4.40 -3.42
C VAL A 25 10.28 4.43 -4.39
N ASN A 26 11.27 3.55 -4.19
CA ASN A 26 12.42 3.46 -5.08
C ASN A 26 12.00 3.09 -6.51
N GLY A 27 11.13 2.09 -6.66
CA GLY A 27 10.64 1.69 -7.99
C GLY A 27 9.85 2.80 -8.69
N LEU A 28 9.01 3.53 -7.96
CA LEU A 28 8.25 4.67 -8.50
C LEU A 28 9.17 5.82 -8.93
N LYS A 29 10.18 6.12 -8.11
CA LYS A 29 11.18 7.14 -8.40
C LYS A 29 12.02 6.78 -9.63
N GLU A 30 12.46 5.53 -9.73
CA GLU A 30 13.30 5.07 -10.85
C GLU A 30 12.51 4.95 -12.17
N THR A 31 11.27 4.45 -12.11
CA THR A 31 10.47 4.16 -13.32
C THR A 31 9.79 5.40 -13.89
N TYR A 32 9.27 6.27 -13.02
CA TYR A 32 8.42 7.40 -13.40
C TYR A 32 9.03 8.76 -13.05
N ASN A 33 10.21 8.79 -12.43
CA ASN A 33 10.90 10.01 -11.98
C ASN A 33 10.03 10.92 -11.11
N LEU A 34 9.12 10.32 -10.33
CA LEU A 34 8.20 11.04 -9.46
C LEU A 34 8.94 11.70 -8.29
N THR A 35 8.44 12.87 -7.90
CA THR A 35 8.86 13.57 -6.69
C THR A 35 8.37 12.85 -5.43
N LYS A 36 8.93 13.21 -4.27
CA LYS A 36 8.50 12.63 -2.99
C LYS A 36 7.02 12.88 -2.74
N GLU A 37 6.56 14.09 -3.05
CA GLU A 37 5.19 14.56 -2.85
C GLU A 37 4.21 13.74 -3.69
N GLU A 38 4.51 13.51 -4.97
CA GLU A 38 3.70 12.68 -5.87
C GLU A 38 3.63 11.22 -5.43
N ILE A 39 4.76 10.68 -4.94
CA ILE A 39 4.81 9.30 -4.43
C ILE A 39 3.96 9.16 -3.16
N VAL A 40 4.05 10.13 -2.24
CA VAL A 40 3.21 10.15 -1.04
C VAL A 40 1.74 10.24 -1.43
N GLU A 41 1.38 11.15 -2.33
CA GLU A 41 0.00 11.31 -2.81
C GLU A 41 -0.53 10.03 -3.47
N TYR A 42 0.30 9.34 -4.25
CA TYR A 42 -0.04 8.05 -4.85
C TYR A 42 -0.30 6.97 -3.79
N LEU A 43 0.58 6.86 -2.80
CA LEU A 43 0.53 5.82 -1.79
C LEU A 43 -0.64 6.02 -0.81
N ILE A 44 -0.92 7.25 -0.36
CA ILE A 44 -2.06 7.52 0.55
C ILE A 44 -3.43 7.27 -0.09
N LYS A 45 -3.50 7.14 -1.42
CA LYS A 45 -4.75 6.78 -2.13
C LYS A 45 -4.97 5.26 -2.19
N LYS A 46 -3.97 4.44 -1.84
CA LYS A 46 -4.07 2.98 -1.89
C LYS A 46 -4.72 2.40 -0.64
N ASN A 47 -5.72 1.55 -0.86
CA ASN A 47 -6.27 0.68 0.18
C ASN A 47 -5.13 -0.21 0.73
N GLY A 48 -5.03 -0.29 2.04
CA GLY A 48 -3.93 -0.92 2.79
C GLY A 48 -2.82 0.04 3.22
N VAL A 49 -2.75 1.25 2.67
CA VAL A 49 -1.81 2.29 3.12
C VAL A 49 -2.56 3.38 3.86
N LYS A 50 -3.67 3.87 3.29
CA LYS A 50 -4.45 4.99 3.82
C LYS A 50 -5.05 4.74 5.21
N GLU A 51 -5.25 3.48 5.57
CA GLU A 51 -5.79 3.05 6.86
C GLU A 51 -4.74 3.05 7.98
N TYR A 52 -3.44 3.08 7.62
CA TYR A 52 -2.32 2.98 8.56
C TYR A 52 -1.37 4.17 8.53
N TYR A 53 -1.42 4.98 7.46
CA TYR A 53 -0.51 6.09 7.22
C TYR A 53 -1.28 7.31 6.72
N ASN A 54 -0.86 8.48 7.20
CA ASN A 54 -1.25 9.79 6.65
C ASN A 54 -0.03 10.42 5.96
N SER A 55 -0.24 11.50 5.21
CA SER A 55 0.85 12.17 4.46
C SER A 55 2.02 12.62 5.34
N SER A 56 1.79 12.86 6.63
CA SER A 56 2.82 13.29 7.59
C SER A 56 3.58 12.13 8.23
N GLY A 57 3.04 10.91 8.17
CA GLY A 57 3.62 9.69 8.77
C GLY A 57 4.10 8.67 7.74
N LEU A 58 3.96 8.98 6.46
CA LEU A 58 4.49 8.19 5.36
C LEU A 58 5.84 8.78 4.94
N ILE A 59 6.92 8.05 5.24
CA ILE A 59 8.33 8.23 4.81
C ILE A 59 9.01 9.59 5.06
#